data_AF-Q4CY64-F1
#
_entry.id   AF-Q4CY64-F1
#
_cell.length_a   1.000
_cell.length_b   1.000
_cell.length_c   1.000
_cell.angle_alpha   90.00
_cell.angle_beta   90.00
_cell.angle_gamma   90.00
#
_symmetry.space_group_name_H-M   'P 1'
#
loop_
_entity.id
_entity.type
_entity.pdbx_description
1 polymer ?
#
loop_
_entity_poly.entity_id
_entity_poly.type
_entity_poly.pdbx_seq_one_letter_code
_entity_poly.pdbx_strand_id
1 'polypeptide(L)'
;MLRFCRSRLAIGAYALFMMEQKNNPALSGLPVAKRGKMTSKLYKALAPAERAALEKRAKATPFPKRKKSKANGNGPKPKRKPSKYALFVKAYLPKFRKLPNSERIAAVAKLWRQQQQQKQQPKKKKT
;
A
#
# COMPACT_ATOMS: atom_id res chain seq x y z
N MET A 1 27.36 6.28 -19.85
CA MET A 1 25.90 6.10 -19.83
C MET A 1 25.24 7.35 -19.26
N LEU A 2 24.56 8.16 -20.09
CA LEU A 2 23.86 9.36 -19.62
C LEU A 2 22.72 8.96 -18.68
N ARG A 3 22.81 9.34 -17.41
CA ARG A 3 21.66 9.33 -16.51
C ARG A 3 20.77 10.50 -16.93
N PHE A 4 19.71 10.24 -17.70
CA PHE A 4 18.66 11.23 -17.89
C PHE A 4 18.14 11.63 -16.52
N CYS A 5 18.54 12.83 -16.11
CA CYS A 5 18.21 13.38 -14.81
C CYS A 5 16.71 13.64 -14.80
N ARG A 6 16.02 13.04 -13.83
CA ARG A 6 14.56 13.02 -13.67
C ARG A 6 14.01 14.43 -13.91
N SER A 7 13.38 14.66 -15.07
CA SER A 7 12.49 15.79 -15.26
C SER A 7 11.53 15.75 -14.08
N ARG A 8 11.68 16.68 -13.14
CA ARG A 8 10.73 16.80 -12.03
C ARG A 8 9.40 17.01 -12.70
N LEU A 9 8.52 16.02 -12.62
CA LEU A 9 7.19 16.07 -13.24
C LEU A 9 6.48 17.24 -12.58
N ALA A 10 6.55 18.42 -13.20
CA ALA A 10 5.74 19.55 -12.80
C ALA A 10 4.27 19.13 -12.92
N ILE A 11 3.42 19.71 -12.09
CA ILE A 11 1.99 19.46 -12.18
C ILE A 11 1.50 19.99 -13.54
N GLY A 12 0.70 19.21 -14.27
CA GLY A 12 0.10 19.68 -15.52
C GLY A 12 -0.98 20.74 -15.26
N ALA A 13 -1.22 21.65 -16.22
CA ALA A 13 -2.19 22.75 -16.06
C ALA A 13 -3.59 22.27 -15.65
N TYR A 14 -4.09 21.19 -16.28
CA TYR A 14 -5.37 20.60 -15.91
C TYR A 14 -5.41 20.04 -14.48
N ALA A 15 -4.30 19.46 -14.00
CA ALA A 15 -4.22 18.95 -12.63
C ALA A 15 -4.23 20.08 -11.60
N LEU A 16 -3.56 21.20 -11.90
CA LEU A 16 -3.64 22.40 -11.07
C LEU A 16 -5.07 22.96 -11.06
N PHE A 17 -5.71 23.06 -12.22
CA PHE A 17 -7.11 23.48 -12.33
C PHE A 17 -8.03 22.59 -11.47
N MET A 18 -7.86 21.27 -11.50
CA MET A 18 -8.63 20.37 -10.63
C MET A 18 -8.36 20.59 -9.13
N MET A 19 -7.13 20.95 -8.76
CA MET A 19 -6.79 21.29 -7.36
C MET A 19 -7.48 22.58 -6.91
N GLU A 20 -7.50 23.60 -7.76
CA GLU A 20 -8.18 24.88 -7.49
C GLU A 20 -9.71 24.71 -7.39
N GLN A 21 -10.27 23.85 -8.24
CA GLN A 21 -11.70 23.56 -8.28
C GLN A 21 -12.18 22.58 -7.21
N LYS A 22 -11.30 22.09 -6.32
CA LYS A 22 -11.65 21.06 -5.32
C LYS A 22 -12.76 21.51 -4.35
N ASN A 23 -12.79 22.79 -4.01
CA ASN A 23 -13.77 23.37 -3.09
C ASN A 23 -14.92 24.09 -3.81
N ASN A 24 -15.06 23.92 -5.13
CA ASN A 24 -16.15 24.55 -5.87
C ASN A 24 -17.50 23.91 -5.48
N PRO A 25 -18.45 24.67 -4.92
CA PRO A 25 -19.74 24.13 -4.51
C PRO A 25 -20.55 23.55 -5.68
N ALA A 26 -20.39 24.09 -6.90
CA ALA A 26 -21.05 23.59 -8.10
C ALA A 26 -20.54 22.21 -8.55
N LEU A 27 -19.38 21.77 -8.03
CA LEU A 27 -18.82 20.43 -8.25
C LEU A 27 -18.95 19.52 -7.03
N SER A 28 -19.26 20.11 -5.86
CA SER A 28 -19.55 19.37 -4.64
C SER A 28 -20.93 18.70 -4.74
N GLY A 29 -21.02 17.42 -4.39
CA GLY A 29 -22.28 16.66 -4.48
C GLY A 29 -22.56 15.97 -5.83
N LEU A 30 -21.88 16.33 -6.93
CA LEU A 30 -22.04 15.57 -8.17
C LEU A 30 -21.39 14.18 -8.07
N PRO A 31 -22.01 13.15 -8.69
CA PRO A 31 -21.36 11.86 -8.89
C PRO A 31 -20.00 12.04 -9.57
N VAL A 32 -19.01 11.24 -9.16
CA VAL A 32 -17.61 11.33 -9.65
C VAL A 32 -17.53 11.38 -11.18
N ALA A 33 -18.36 10.58 -11.87
CA ALA A 33 -18.43 10.54 -13.33
C ALA A 33 -18.93 11.86 -13.95
N LYS A 34 -19.96 12.49 -13.37
CA LYS A 34 -20.48 13.79 -13.85
C LYS A 34 -19.50 14.93 -13.53
N ARG A 35 -18.85 14.87 -12.36
CA ARG A 35 -17.84 15.85 -11.96
C ARG A 35 -16.70 15.96 -12.98
N GLY A 36 -16.15 14.83 -13.44
CA GLY A 36 -15.08 14.82 -14.45
C GLY A 36 -15.50 15.41 -15.81
N LYS A 37 -16.76 15.14 -16.23
CA LYS A 37 -17.32 15.76 -17.44
C LYS A 37 -17.45 17.28 -17.29
N MET A 38 -17.92 17.75 -16.14
CA MET A 38 -18.07 19.19 -15.88
C MET A 38 -16.72 19.91 -15.78
N THR A 39 -15.73 19.36 -15.06
CA THR A 39 -14.40 20.00 -14.95
C THR A 39 -13.69 20.09 -16.30
N SER A 40 -13.81 19.05 -17.14
CA SER A 40 -13.22 19.09 -18.48
C SER A 40 -13.91 20.11 -19.38
N LYS A 41 -15.24 20.27 -19.28
CA LYS A 41 -15.99 21.32 -19.99
C LYS A 41 -15.54 22.72 -19.56
N LEU A 42 -15.43 22.96 -18.26
CA LEU A 42 -14.95 24.24 -17.70
C LEU A 42 -13.53 24.55 -18.16
N TYR A 43 -12.62 23.57 -18.10
CA TYR A 43 -11.23 23.76 -18.52
C TYR A 43 -11.12 24.11 -20.02
N LYS A 44 -11.94 23.47 -20.87
CA LYS A 44 -11.97 23.78 -22.31
C LYS A 44 -12.57 25.16 -22.60
N ALA A 45 -13.50 25.62 -21.78
CA ALA A 45 -14.11 26.95 -21.89
C ALA A 45 -13.18 28.10 -21.47
N LEU A 46 -12.08 27.82 -20.77
CA LEU A 46 -11.09 28.84 -20.41
C LEU A 46 -10.48 29.49 -21.65
N ALA A 47 -10.28 30.81 -21.58
CA ALA A 47 -9.64 31.57 -22.64
C ALA A 47 -8.17 31.12 -22.81
N PRO A 48 -7.59 31.25 -24.02
CA PRO A 48 -6.19 30.87 -24.25
C PRO A 48 -5.20 31.57 -23.30
N ALA A 49 -5.47 32.84 -22.97
CA ALA A 49 -4.67 33.61 -22.01
C ALA A 49 -4.71 33.01 -20.59
N GLU A 50 -5.88 32.59 -20.12
CA GLU A 50 -6.05 31.95 -18.82
C GLU A 50 -5.36 30.60 -18.76
N ARG A 51 -5.43 29.81 -19.84
CA ARG A 51 -4.69 28.54 -19.94
C ARG A 51 -3.18 28.76 -19.86
N ALA A 52 -2.65 29.76 -20.56
CA ALA A 52 -1.22 30.09 -20.51
C ALA A 52 -0.80 30.53 -19.09
N ALA A 53 -1.65 31.30 -18.39
CA ALA A 53 -1.42 31.67 -17.00
C ALA A 53 -1.44 30.44 -16.07
N LEU A 54 -2.40 29.52 -16.25
CA LEU A 54 -2.46 28.25 -15.52
C LEU A 54 -1.22 27.39 -15.77
N GLU A 55 -0.72 27.31 -17.01
CA GLU A 55 0.50 26.57 -17.34
C GLU A 55 1.73 27.15 -16.63
N LYS A 56 1.88 28.48 -16.60
CA LYS A 56 2.97 29.15 -15.85
C LYS A 56 2.90 28.80 -14.36
N ARG A 57 1.71 28.87 -13.75
CA ARG A 57 1.49 28.51 -12.35
C ARG A 57 1.74 27.02 -12.07
N ALA A 58 1.34 26.15 -13.00
CA ALA A 58 1.49 24.70 -12.85
C ALA A 58 2.96 24.27 -12.94
N LYS A 59 3.75 24.89 -13.82
CA LYS A 59 5.21 24.73 -13.88
C LYS A 59 5.90 25.21 -12.61
N ALA A 60 5.42 26.30 -12.00
CA ALA A 60 5.95 26.82 -10.75
C ALA A 60 5.57 25.97 -9.53
N THR A 61 4.48 25.19 -9.60
CA THR A 61 3.99 24.40 -8.47
C THR A 61 4.83 23.13 -8.31
N PRO A 62 5.61 22.98 -7.22
CA PRO A 62 6.37 21.75 -7.01
C PRO A 62 5.42 20.58 -6.73
N PHE A 63 5.74 19.41 -7.29
CA PHE A 63 5.00 18.19 -6.94
C PHE A 63 5.11 17.95 -5.43
N PRO A 64 3.99 17.70 -4.72
CA PRO A 64 4.07 17.36 -3.30
C PRO A 64 4.97 16.14 -3.17
N LYS A 65 6.11 16.28 -2.48
CA LYS A 65 6.97 15.14 -2.16
C LYS A 65 6.05 14.14 -1.49
N ARG A 66 5.79 13.00 -2.15
CA ARG A 66 5.06 11.91 -1.51
C ARG A 66 5.79 11.69 -0.20
N LYS A 67 5.16 12.03 0.94
CA LYS A 67 5.64 11.53 2.22
C LYS A 67 5.65 10.03 1.97
N LYS A 68 6.85 9.45 1.96
CA LYS A 68 7.01 8.02 1.81
C LYS A 68 6.34 7.48 3.05
N SER A 69 5.03 7.23 2.97
CA SER A 69 4.35 6.41 3.95
C SER A 69 5.25 5.19 4.04
N LYS A 70 5.71 4.84 5.23
CA LYS A 70 6.50 3.62 5.47
C LYS A 70 5.67 2.35 5.20
N ALA A 71 4.77 2.40 4.21
CA ALA A 71 3.92 1.33 3.73
C ALA A 71 4.53 0.84 2.42
N ASN A 72 5.20 -0.30 2.53
CA ASN A 72 5.59 -1.26 1.49
C ASN A 72 6.65 -0.80 0.47
N GLY A 73 7.85 -1.31 0.68
CA GLY A 73 8.89 -1.34 -0.36
C GLY A 73 10.32 -1.60 0.14
N ASN A 74 10.54 -1.77 1.45
CA ASN A 74 11.77 -2.26 2.15
C ASN A 74 11.97 -1.61 3.54
N GLY A 75 11.05 -0.77 4.01
CA GLY A 75 11.01 -0.38 5.43
C GLY A 75 10.54 -1.55 6.31
N PRO A 76 11.04 -1.72 7.54
CA PRO A 76 10.60 -2.80 8.41
C PRO A 76 9.11 -2.63 8.69
N LYS A 77 8.29 -3.54 8.12
CA LYS A 77 6.89 -3.69 8.52
C LYS A 77 6.86 -3.86 10.04
N PRO A 78 5.83 -3.35 10.75
CA PRO A 78 5.69 -3.66 12.18
C PRO A 78 5.75 -5.18 12.32
N LYS A 79 6.78 -5.67 13.02
CA LYS A 79 7.01 -7.10 13.22
C LYS A 79 5.83 -7.59 14.05
N ARG A 80 4.86 -8.24 13.40
CA ARG A 80 3.77 -8.92 14.11
C ARG A 80 4.41 -9.87 15.14
N LYS A 81 3.84 -9.96 16.34
CA LYS A 81 4.27 -10.95 17.33
C LYS A 81 4.20 -12.34 16.66
N PRO A 82 5.22 -13.20 16.82
CA PRO A 82 5.24 -14.50 16.18
C PRO A 82 4.02 -15.32 16.63
N SER A 83 3.40 -16.06 15.71
CA SER A 83 2.31 -16.96 16.07
C SER A 83 2.83 -18.10 16.95
N LYS A 84 1.93 -18.76 17.68
CA LYS A 84 2.27 -19.96 18.50
C LYS A 84 2.98 -21.02 17.67
N TYR A 85 2.54 -21.23 16.43
CA TYR A 85 3.20 -22.12 15.48
C TYR A 85 4.61 -21.65 15.10
N ALA A 86 4.83 -20.37 14.82
CA ALA A 86 6.16 -19.86 14.50
C ALA A 86 7.16 -20.04 15.66
N LEU A 87 6.70 -19.83 16.91
CA LEU A 87 7.50 -20.11 18.10
C LEU A 87 7.82 -21.60 18.23
N PHE A 88 6.84 -22.46 17.96
CA PHE A 88 7.02 -23.90 17.96
C PHE A 88 8.03 -24.35 16.91
N VAL A 89 7.91 -23.88 15.66
CA VAL A 89 8.87 -24.17 14.60
C VAL A 89 10.27 -23.71 15.00
N LYS A 90 10.41 -22.48 15.54
CA LYS A 90 11.70 -21.97 16.00
C LYS A 90 12.36 -22.88 17.06
N ALA A 91 11.58 -23.45 17.97
CA ALA A 91 12.08 -24.32 19.02
C ALA A 91 12.41 -25.75 18.55
N TYR A 92 11.62 -26.31 17.64
CA TYR A 92 11.75 -27.72 17.24
C TYR A 92 12.58 -27.97 15.99
N LEU A 93 12.67 -26.99 15.07
CA LEU A 93 13.43 -27.16 13.82
C LEU A 93 14.91 -27.54 14.03
N PRO A 94 15.64 -27.00 15.05
CA PRO A 94 17.02 -27.41 15.31
C PRO A 94 17.20 -28.89 15.67
N LYS A 95 16.16 -29.57 16.17
CA LYS A 95 16.23 -31.00 16.51
C LYS A 95 16.34 -31.89 15.28
N PHE A 96 15.83 -31.42 14.14
CA PHE A 96 15.80 -32.14 12.88
C PHE A 96 16.97 -31.75 11.95
N ARG A 97 18.06 -31.16 12.46
CA ARG A 97 19.19 -30.65 11.64
C ARG A 97 19.81 -31.67 10.69
N LYS A 98 19.72 -32.97 11.01
CA LYS A 98 20.25 -34.07 10.19
C LYS A 98 19.42 -34.35 8.92
N LEU A 99 18.21 -33.82 8.82
CA LEU A 99 17.28 -34.03 7.70
C LEU A 99 17.31 -32.83 6.74
N PRO A 100 17.03 -33.04 5.44
CA PRO A 100 16.86 -31.95 4.48
C PRO A 100 15.68 -31.04 4.87
N ASN A 101 15.73 -29.76 4.47
CA ASN A 101 14.85 -28.72 5.01
C ASN A 101 13.35 -29.02 4.88
N SER A 102 12.93 -29.62 3.76
CA SER A 102 11.54 -30.03 3.51
C SER A 102 11.06 -31.04 4.56
N GLU A 103 11.86 -32.07 4.83
CA GLU A 103 11.56 -33.13 5.80
C GLU A 103 11.54 -32.59 7.24
N ARG A 104 12.42 -31.63 7.56
CA ARG A 104 12.40 -30.96 8.88
C ARG A 104 11.07 -30.28 9.13
N ILE A 105 10.57 -29.52 8.16
CA ILE A 105 9.29 -28.81 8.28
C ILE A 105 8.15 -29.81 8.36
N ALA A 106 8.17 -30.89 7.57
CA ALA A 106 7.16 -31.94 7.59
C ALA A 106 7.09 -32.65 8.97
N ALA A 107 8.24 -32.99 9.55
CA ALA A 107 8.32 -33.61 10.87
C ALA A 107 7.79 -32.68 11.98
N VAL A 108 8.18 -31.41 11.97
CA VAL A 108 7.69 -30.39 12.91
C VAL A 108 6.17 -30.18 12.74
N ALA A 109 5.67 -30.13 11.52
CA ALA A 109 4.24 -29.96 11.26
C ALA A 109 3.42 -31.17 11.73
N LYS A 110 3.95 -32.40 11.57
CA LYS A 110 3.33 -33.63 12.12
C LYS A 110 3.23 -33.55 13.64
N LEU A 111 4.32 -33.19 14.32
CA LEU A 111 4.37 -33.03 15.77
C LEU A 111 3.41 -31.94 16.27
N TRP A 112 3.34 -30.81 15.56
CA TRP A 112 2.41 -29.72 15.90
C TRP A 112 0.95 -30.17 15.82
N ARG A 113 0.57 -30.87 14.76
CA ARG A 113 -0.80 -31.40 14.59
C ARG A 113 -1.18 -32.36 15.72
N GLN A 114 -0.29 -33.28 16.08
CA GLN A 114 -0.49 -34.19 17.21
C GLN A 114 -0.69 -33.42 18.53
N GLN A 115 0.12 -32.40 18.78
CA GLN A 115 -0.02 -31.57 19.98
C GLN A 115 -1.34 -30.79 20.01
N GLN A 116 -1.83 -30.32 18.86
CA GLN A 116 -3.13 -29.64 18.78
C GLN A 116 -4.29 -30.61 19.01
N GLN A 117 -4.23 -31.83 18.50
CA GLN A 117 -5.25 -32.85 18.71
C GLN A 117 -5.36 -33.25 20.19
N GLN A 118 -4.22 -33.42 20.89
CA GLN A 118 -4.22 -33.71 22.32
C GLN A 118 -4.84 -32.60 23.17
N LYS A 119 -4.64 -31.33 22.79
CA LYS A 119 -5.26 -30.19 23.50
C LYS A 119 -6.76 -30.08 23.29
N GLN A 120 -7.28 -30.62 22.19
CA GLN A 120 -8.70 -30.61 21.85
C GLN A 120 -9.46 -31.80 22.41
N GLN A 121 -8.78 -32.84 22.90
CA GLN A 121 -9.48 -33.85 23.70
C GLN A 121 -9.83 -33.22 25.05
N PRO A 122 -11.12 -32.95 25.33
CA PRO A 122 -11.51 -32.44 26.63
C PRO A 122 -11.04 -33.46 27.67
N LYS A 123 -10.51 -32.97 28.79
CA LYS A 123 -10.37 -33.75 30.03
C LYS A 123 -11.76 -34.28 30.42
N LYS A 124 -12.21 -35.36 29.76
CA LYS A 124 -13.33 -36.18 30.19
C LYS A 124 -12.81 -36.95 31.40
N LYS A 125 -13.23 -36.46 32.56
CA LYS A 125 -13.53 -37.20 33.77
C LYS A 125 -12.48 -38.22 34.23
N LYS A 126 -11.65 -37.81 35.20
CA LYS A 126 -11.57 -38.58 36.43
C LYS A 126 -12.35 -37.81 37.47
N THR A 127 -13.59 -38.25 37.63
CA THR A 127 -14.35 -38.08 38.87
C THR A 127 -13.73 -39.01 39.91
#